data_AF-X1LUT5-F1
#
_entry.id   AF-X1LUT5-F1
#
_cell.length_a   1.000
_cell.length_b   1.000
_cell.length_c   1.000
_cell.angle_alpha   90.00
_cell.angle_beta   90.00
_cell.angle_gamma   90.00
#
_symmetry.space_group_name_H-M   'P 1'
#
loop_
_entity.id
_entity.type
_entity.pdbx_description
1 polymer ?
#
loop_
_entity_poly.entity_id
_entity_poly.type
_entity_poly.pdbx_seq_one_letter_code
_entity_poly.pdbx_strand_id
1 'polypeptide(L)' 'MEEIVDRALAEDVGWGDVTTEALVPSDQQGIASIIAKEQGILAGIDVAKKVFHKVDPELKMDILLD' A
#
# COMPACT_ATOMS: atom_id res chain seq x y z
N MET A 1 1.40 -13.97 -8.68
CA MET A 1 0.98 -12.93 -7.71
C MET A 1 1.98 -11.79 -7.71
N GLU A 2 3.28 -12.04 -7.50
CA GLU A 2 4.32 -11.01 -7.63
C GLU A 2 4.26 -10.26 -8.95
N GLU A 3 4.17 -10.97 -10.09
CA GLU A 3 4.04 -10.33 -11.40
C GLU A 3 2.82 -9.40 -11.51
N ILE A 4 1.70 -9.74 -10.87
CA ILE A 4 0.48 -8.90 -10.89
C ILE A 4 0.71 -7.65 -10.06
N VAL A 5 1.33 -7.78 -8.89
CA VAL A 5 1.69 -6.64 -8.03
C VAL A 5 2.67 -5.73 -8.76
N ASP A 6 3.72 -6.29 -9.37
CA ASP A 6 4.74 -5.52 -10.09
C ASP A 6 4.13 -4.77 -11.28
N ARG A 7 3.24 -5.42 -12.03
CA ARG A 7 2.54 -4.79 -13.17
C ARG A 7 1.57 -3.70 -12.72
N ALA A 8 0.84 -3.91 -11.62
CA ALA A 8 -0.07 -2.90 -11.08
C ALA A 8 0.71 -1.68 -10.56
N LEU A 9 1.81 -1.89 -9.83
CA LEU A 9 2.66 -0.80 -9.38
C LEU A 9 3.33 -0.06 -10.55
N ALA A 10 3.78 -0.77 -11.58
CA ALA A 10 4.35 -0.14 -12.77
C ALA A 10 3.34 0.70 -13.56
N GLU A 11 2.07 0.28 -13.57
CA GLU A 11 0.98 1.02 -14.21
C GLU A 11 0.61 2.30 -13.45
N ASP A 12 0.50 2.24 -12.12
CA ASP A 12 0.10 3.39 -11.29
C ASP A 12 1.23 4.41 -11.07
N VAL A 13 2.45 3.94 -10.78
CA VAL A 13 3.59 4.81 -10.46
C VAL A 13 4.25 5.37 -11.72
N GLY A 14 4.33 4.59 -12.81
CA GLY A 14 4.97 5.01 -14.05
C GLY A 14 6.40 5.54 -13.84
N TRP A 15 6.58 6.86 -13.93
CA TRP A 15 7.87 7.54 -13.74
C TRP A 15 8.12 8.05 -12.31
N GLY A 16 7.14 7.97 -11.42
CA GLY A 16 7.23 8.45 -10.04
C GLY A 16 5.90 9.04 -9.54
N ASP A 17 5.79 9.24 -8.22
CA ASP A 17 4.66 9.93 -7.60
C ASP A 17 4.99 11.41 -7.42
N VAL A 18 4.84 12.17 -8.51
CA VAL A 18 5.22 13.60 -8.57
C VAL A 18 4.49 14.44 -7.51
N THR A 19 3.27 14.05 -7.11
CA THR A 19 2.50 14.81 -6.12
C THR A 19 3.10 14.61 -4.74
N THR A 20 3.38 13.36 -4.36
CA THR A 20 4.04 13.03 -3.08
C THR A 20 5.44 13.60 -3.04
N GLU A 21 6.24 13.42 -4.10
CA GLU A 21 7.62 13.94 -4.18
C GLU A 21 7.69 15.47 -4.05
N ALA A 22 6.69 16.19 -4.56
CA ALA A 22 6.67 17.65 -4.50
C ALA A 22 6.17 18.22 -3.17
N LEU A 23 5.33 17.48 -2.43
CA LEU A 23 4.59 18.01 -1.28
C LEU A 23 4.92 17.36 0.06
N VAL A 24 5.48 16.15 0.05
CA VAL A 24 5.74 15.36 1.26
C VAL A 24 7.25 15.23 1.47
N PRO A 25 7.81 15.72 2.59
CA PRO A 25 9.19 15.48 2.95
C PRO A 25 9.53 13.99 3.01
N SER A 26 10.68 13.61 2.48
CA SER A 26 11.10 12.21 2.36
C SER A 26 11.32 11.50 3.71
N ASP A 27 11.51 12.26 4.79
CA ASP A 27 11.68 11.77 6.16
C ASP A 27 10.37 11.78 6.96
N GLN A 28 9.28 12.29 6.39
CA GLN A 28 7.99 12.33 7.07
C GLN A 28 7.43 10.91 7.24
N GLN A 29 7.06 10.58 8.47
CA GLN A 29 6.42 9.32 8.84
C GLN A 29 4.96 9.55 9.23
N GLY A 30 4.10 8.57 8.98
CA GLY A 30 2.67 8.65 9.25
C GLY A 30 2.07 7.30 9.63
N ILE A 31 0.86 7.35 10.18
CA ILE A 31 0.05 6.15 10.48
C ILE A 31 -1.24 6.28 9.67
N ALA A 32 -1.64 5.18 9.02
CA ALA A 32 -2.87 5.11 8.25
C ALA A 32 -3.69 3.88 8.66
N SER A 33 -5.01 3.95 8.46
CA SER A 33 -5.94 2.85 8.72
C SER A 33 -6.80 2.58 7.48
N ILE A 34 -6.94 1.31 7.12
CA ILE A 34 -7.87 0.86 6.08
C ILE A 34 -9.22 0.60 6.76
N ILE A 35 -10.27 1.29 6.30
CA ILE A 35 -11.60 1.26 6.92
C ILE A 35 -12.61 0.71 5.92
N ALA A 36 -13.30 -0.37 6.29
CA ALA A 36 -14.47 -0.87 5.57
C ALA A 36 -15.64 0.11 5.77
N LYS A 37 -16.12 0.73 4.69
CA LYS A 37 -17.21 1.72 4.74
C LYS A 37 -18.60 1.11 4.68
N GLU A 38 -18.67 -0.20 4.42
CA GLU A 38 -19.90 -0.97 4.29
C GLU A 38 -19.66 -2.40 4.78
N GLN A 39 -20.75 -3.14 5.05
CA GLN A 39 -20.70 -4.53 5.48
C GLN A 39 -20.28 -5.45 4.32
N GLY A 40 -19.40 -6.41 4.60
CA GLY A 40 -18.93 -7.37 3.60
C GLY A 40 -18.06 -8.47 4.20
N ILE A 41 -17.46 -9.27 3.31
CA ILE A 41 -16.49 -10.30 3.66
C ILE A 41 -15.10 -9.75 3.37
N LEU A 42 -14.22 -9.78 4.36
CA LEU A 42 -12.82 -9.36 4.20
C LEU A 42 -12.04 -10.42 3.42
N ALA A 43 -11.34 -10.00 2.37
CA ALA A 43 -10.47 -10.85 1.56
C ALA A 43 -9.29 -10.05 1.00
N GLY A 44 -8.18 -10.71 0.73
CA GLY A 44 -7.01 -10.09 0.10
C GLY A 44 -6.01 -9.42 1.05
N ILE A 45 -6.09 -9.67 2.36
CA ILE A 45 -5.14 -9.14 3.35
C ILE A 45 -3.69 -9.46 2.96
N ASP A 46 -3.41 -10.70 2.54
CA ASP A 46 -2.06 -11.11 2.10
C ASP A 46 -1.60 -10.41 0.83
N VAL A 47 -2.53 -10.04 -0.05
CA VAL A 47 -2.20 -9.26 -1.25
C VAL A 47 -1.85 -7.83 -0.85
N ALA A 48 -2.65 -7.20 0.02
CA ALA A 48 -2.36 -5.87 0.55
C ALA A 48 -0.98 -5.82 1.23
N LYS A 49 -0.66 -6.79 2.09
CA LYS A 49 0.67 -6.91 2.72
C LYS A 49 1.79 -6.94 1.68
N LYS A 50 1.65 -7.78 0.66
CA LYS A 50 2.65 -7.90 -0.43
C LYS A 50 2.84 -6.59 -1.19
N VAL A 51 1.77 -5.85 -1.47
CA VAL A 51 1.86 -4.55 -2.15
C VAL A 51 2.60 -3.55 -1.28
N PHE A 52 2.21 -3.38 -0.01
CA PHE A 52 2.87 -2.43 0.89
C PHE A 52 4.36 -2.76 1.10
N HIS A 53 4.70 -4.03 1.34
CA HIS A 53 6.10 -4.45 1.50
C HIS A 53 6.93 -4.41 0.21
N LYS A 54 6.28 -4.42 -0.96
CA LYS A 54 6.98 -4.19 -2.23
C LYS A 54 7.40 -2.73 -2.38
N VAL A 55 6.59 -1.80 -1.86
CA VAL A 55 6.87 -0.35 -1.89
C VAL A 55 7.84 0.04 -0.77
N ASP A 56 7.60 -0.42 0.45
CA ASP A 56 8.46 -0.20 1.62
C ASP A 56 8.60 -1.50 2.45
N PRO A 57 9.74 -2.19 2.38
CA PRO A 57 9.99 -3.42 3.14
C PRO A 57 9.96 -3.25 4.66
N GLU A 58 10.19 -2.03 5.17
CA GLU A 58 10.25 -1.76 6.61
C GLU A 58 8.88 -1.35 7.19
N LEU A 59 7.84 -1.24 6.34
CA LEU A 59 6.52 -0.80 6.76
C LEU A 59 5.87 -1.81 7.71
N LYS A 60 5.40 -1.30 8.86
CA LYS A 60 4.71 -2.10 9.89
C LYS A 60 3.22 -2.12 9.64
N MET A 61 2.61 -3.29 9.77
CA MET A 61 1.17 -3.48 9.58
C MET A 61 0.57 -4.28 10.73
N ASP A 62 -0.50 -3.76 11.32
CA ASP A 62 -1.31 -4.46 12.31
C ASP A 62 -2.61 -4.95 11.66
N ILE A 63 -2.86 -6.27 11.73
CA ILE A 63 -4.10 -6.87 11.24
C ILE A 63 -5.10 -6.94 12.40
N LEU A 64 -6.20 -6.21 12.27
CA LEU A 64 -7.20 -6.04 13.33
C LEU A 64 -8.42 -6.97 13.17
N LEU A 65 -8.54 -7.66 12.04
CA LEU A 65 -9.67 -8.51 11.66
C LEU A 65 -9.14 -9.70 10.85
N ASP A 66 -9.64 -10.91 11.16
CA ASP A 66 -9.37 -12.18 10.44
C ASP A 66 -10.69 -12.91 10.15
#